data_AF-A0A3B0J6H4-F1
#
_entry.id   AF-A0A3B0J6H4-F1
#
_cell.length_a   1.000
_cell.length_b   1.000
_cell.length_c   1.000
_cell.angle_alpha   90.00
_cell.angle_beta   90.00
_cell.angle_gamma   90.00
#
_symmetry.space_group_name_H-M   'P 1'
#
loop_
_entity.id
_entity.type
_entity.pdbx_description
1 polymer ?
#
loop_
_entity_poly.entity_id
_entity_poly.type
_entity_poly.pdbx_seq_one_letter_code
_entity_poly.pdbx_strand_id
1 'polypeptide(L)' 'MINIKKHRTTFRRLQPGMSVFYNEEIVKIIRLREQKLTDKGLFYHFNVNGGNGSLIGESGKKIFIIN' A
#
# COMPACT_ATOMS: atom_id res chain seq x y z
N MET A 1 -21.66 -4.81 -12.73
CA MET A 1 -20.30 -4.31 -12.48
C MET A 1 -20.26 -3.68 -11.09
N ILE A 2 -19.50 -4.23 -10.16
CA ILE A 2 -19.26 -3.60 -8.85
C ILE A 2 -18.40 -2.37 -9.11
N ASN A 3 -18.95 -1.18 -8.91
CA ASN A 3 -18.24 0.07 -9.10
C ASN A 3 -17.37 0.32 -7.85
N ILE A 4 -16.19 -0.29 -7.83
CA ILE A 4 -15.24 -0.13 -6.74
C ILE A 4 -14.74 1.32 -6.78
N LYS A 5 -15.09 2.13 -5.76
CA LYS A 5 -14.63 3.52 -5.65
C LYS A 5 -13.13 3.53 -5.32
N LYS A 6 -12.31 3.60 -6.37
CA LYS A 6 -10.86 3.76 -6.25
C LYS A 6 -10.53 5.23 -5.97
N HIS A 7 -9.70 5.48 -4.97
CA HIS A 7 -9.12 6.80 -4.74
C HIS A 7 -7.61 6.70 -4.58
N ARG A 8 -6.89 7.77 -4.92
CA ARG A 8 -5.43 7.82 -4.81
C ARG A 8 -5.01 8.32 -3.44
N THR A 9 -4.05 7.63 -2.85
CA THR A 9 -3.33 8.06 -1.65
C THR A 9 -1.83 7.88 -1.87
N THR A 10 -1.01 8.11 -0.86
CA THR A 10 0.43 7.81 -0.88
C THR A 10 0.78 6.70 0.09
N PHE A 11 1.91 6.03 -0.11
CA PHE A 11 2.37 4.95 0.78
C PHE A 11 2.45 5.36 2.26
N ARG A 12 2.87 6.61 2.53
CA ARG A 12 2.90 7.15 3.90
C ARG A 12 1.54 7.15 4.60
N ARG A 13 0.45 7.25 3.86
CA ARG A 13 -0.92 7.33 4.38
C ARG A 13 -1.60 5.97 4.49
N LEU A 14 -0.93 4.89 4.11
CA LEU A 14 -1.48 3.54 4.24
C LEU A 14 -1.54 3.12 5.71
N GLN A 15 -2.66 2.53 6.09
CA GLN A 15 -2.91 2.08 7.45
C GLN A 15 -3.44 0.63 7.45
N PRO A 16 -3.28 -0.11 8.56
CA PRO A 16 -3.93 -1.40 8.76
C PRO A 16 -5.42 -1.37 8.40
N GLY A 17 -5.88 -2.40 7.70
CA GLY A 17 -7.27 -2.53 7.27
C GLY A 17 -7.59 -1.98 5.88
N MET A 18 -6.75 -1.08 5.33
CA MET A 18 -6.95 -0.54 3.99
C MET A 18 -6.74 -1.60 2.90
N SER A 19 -7.59 -1.60 1.87
CA SER A 19 -7.43 -2.41 0.67
C SER A 19 -6.78 -1.58 -0.44
N VAL A 20 -5.80 -2.16 -1.12
CA VAL A 20 -4.92 -1.46 -2.06
C VAL A 20 -4.89 -2.24 -3.36
N PHE A 21 -5.01 -1.55 -4.49
CA PHE A 21 -4.82 -2.17 -5.81
C PHE A 21 -3.34 -2.11 -6.20
N TYR A 22 -2.70 -3.27 -6.29
CA TYR A 22 -1.27 -3.41 -6.57
C TYR A 22 -1.02 -4.63 -7.45
N ASN A 23 -0.23 -4.46 -8.51
CA ASN A 23 0.07 -5.53 -9.49
C ASN A 23 -1.18 -6.28 -9.97
N GLU A 24 -2.22 -5.54 -10.36
CA GLU A 24 -3.50 -6.09 -10.84
C GLU A 24 -4.33 -6.85 -9.79
N GLU A 25 -3.86 -6.92 -8.55
CA GLU A 25 -4.54 -7.58 -7.43
C GLU A 25 -5.00 -6.58 -6.37
N ILE A 26 -5.95 -7.00 -5.53
CA ILE A 26 -6.36 -6.27 -4.33
C ILE A 26 -5.68 -6.92 -3.13
N VAL A 27 -4.83 -6.17 -2.44
CA VAL A 27 -4.15 -6.61 -1.23
C VAL A 27 -4.63 -5.79 -0.03
N LYS A 28 -4.74 -6.42 1.15
CA LYS A 28 -5.18 -5.74 2.37
C LYS A 28 -3.99 -5.50 3.29
N ILE A 29 -3.77 -4.24 3.70
CA ILE A 29 -2.72 -3.91 4.66
C ILE A 29 -3.04 -4.55 6.01
N ILE A 30 -2.12 -5.36 6.53
CA ILE A 30 -2.22 -5.95 7.87
C ILE A 30 -1.54 -5.03 8.89
N ARG A 31 -0.27 -4.71 8.64
CA ARG A 31 0.52 -3.84 9.51
C ARG A 31 1.72 -3.27 8.76
N LEU A 32 2.23 -2.15 9.26
CA LEU A 32 3.55 -1.68 8.92
C LEU A 32 4.60 -2.63 9.52
N ARG A 33 5.50 -3.15 8.69
CA ARG A 33 6.62 -3.99 9.09
C ARG A 33 7.84 -3.15 9.42
N GLU A 34 8.19 -2.22 8.53
CA GLU A 34 9.40 -1.41 8.65
C GLU A 34 9.23 -0.06 7.92
N GLN A 35 9.91 0.96 8.44
CA GLN A 35 10.19 2.20 7.72
C GLN A 35 11.69 2.39 7.65
N LYS A 36 12.22 2.69 6.47
CA LYS A 36 13.65 2.86 6.25
C LYS A 36 13.94 4.16 5.51
N LEU A 37 14.78 5.01 6.10
CA LEU A 37 15.31 6.18 5.41
C LEU A 37 16.43 5.73 4.46
N THR A 38 16.39 6.19 3.22
CA THR A 38 17.41 5.94 2.19
C THR A 38 17.81 7.26 1.54
N ASP A 39 18.90 7.26 0.76
CA ASP A 39 19.34 8.45 0.00
C ASP A 39 18.27 8.97 -0.98
N LYS A 40 17.31 8.11 -1.37
CA LYS A 40 16.18 8.45 -2.25
C LYS A 40 14.92 8.86 -1.48
N GLY A 41 14.95 8.82 -0.15
CA GLY A 41 13.83 9.17 0.73
C GLY A 41 13.36 8.02 1.62
N LEU A 42 12.19 8.20 2.23
CA LEU A 42 11.61 7.27 3.19
C LEU A 42 10.84 6.15 2.49
N PHE A 43 11.24 4.90 2.72
CA PHE A 43 10.56 3.70 2.24
C PHE A 43 9.70 3.09 3.34
N TYR A 44 8.54 2.59 2.92
CA TYR A 44 7.60 1.86 3.76
C TYR A 44 7.52 0.41 3.29
N HIS A 45 7.54 -0.52 4.24
CA HIS A 45 7.32 -1.94 4.03
C HIS A 45 6.13 -2.38 4.88
N PHE A 46 5.06 -2.82 4.23
CA PHE A 46 3.87 -3.36 4.88
C PHE A 46 3.78 -4.87 4.70
N ASN A 47 3.29 -5.55 5.73
CA ASN A 47 2.73 -6.89 5.58
C ASN A 47 1.31 -6.76 5.04
N VAL A 48 0.98 -7.54 4.03
CA VAL A 48 -0.35 -7.53 3.41
C VAL A 48 -0.93 -8.94 3.32
N ASN A 49 -2.25 -9.01 3.26
CA ASN A 49 -2.96 -10.23 2.88
C ASN A 49 -3.26 -10.17 1.38
N GLY A 50 -2.88 -11.21 0.63
CA GLY A 50 -2.90 -11.23 -0.84
C GLY A 50 -1.53 -10.95 -1.48
N GLY A 51 -1.39 -11.25 -2.77
CA GLY A 51 -0.13 -11.18 -3.52
C GLY A 51 1.01 -11.95 -2.84
N ASN A 52 2.21 -11.35 -2.84
CA ASN A 52 3.42 -11.94 -2.24
C ASN A 52 3.55 -11.66 -0.72
N GLY A 53 2.48 -11.26 -0.03
CA GLY A 53 2.46 -11.01 1.41
C GLY A 53 3.19 -9.74 1.89
N SER A 54 3.77 -8.98 0.96
CA SER A 54 4.44 -7.70 1.26
C SER A 54 4.10 -6.62 0.23
N LEU A 55 4.10 -5.38 0.70
CA LEU A 55 3.93 -4.19 -0.14
C LEU A 55 4.99 -3.15 0.25
N ILE A 56 5.82 -2.76 -0.71
CA ILE A 56 6.97 -1.87 -0.49
C ILE A 56 6.88 -0.68 -1.44
N GLY A 57 7.17 0.51 -0.93
CA GLY A 57 7.24 1.71 -1.75
C GLY A 57 7.71 2.95 -1.02
N GLU A 58 8.13 3.93 -1.80
CA GLU A 58 8.53 5.24 -1.32
C GLU A 58 7.34 6.03 -0.78
N SER A 59 7.57 6.79 0.28
CA SER A 59 6.59 7.63 1.01
C SER A 59 5.65 8.43 0.09
N GLY A 60 6.21 9.04 -0.96
CA GLY A 60 5.48 9.89 -1.91
C GLY A 60 4.82 9.16 -3.08
N LYS A 61 5.12 7.86 -3.26
CA LYS A 61 4.56 7.08 -4.37
C LYS A 61 3.04 7.00 -4.22
N LYS A 62 2.33 7.34 -5.30
CA LYS A 62 0.86 7.27 -5.33
C LYS A 62 0.42 5.83 -5.53
N ILE A 63 -0.64 5.45 -4.84
CA ILE A 63 -1.25 4.13 -4.95
C ILE A 63 -2.77 4.25 -4.85
N PHE A 64 -3.49 3.33 -5.50
CA PHE A 64 -4.93 3.29 -5.46
C PHE A 64 -5.39 2.44 -4.28
N ILE A 65 -6.27 3.03 -3.46
CA ILE A 65 -6.97 2.29 -2.41
C ILE A 65 -8.44 2.14 -2.77
N ILE A 66 -9.00 1.06 -2.26
CA ILE A 66 -10.35 0.59 -2.49
C ILE A 66 -11.09 0.70 -1.16
N ASN A 67 -12.17 1.48 -1.16
CA ASN A 67 -13.15 1.51 -0.08
C ASN A 67 -14.36 0.66 -0.44
#